data_AF-A0A654KH85-F1
#
_entry.id   AF-A0A654KH85-F1
#
_cell.length_a   1.000
_cell.length_b   1.000
_cell.length_c   1.000
_cell.angle_alpha   90.00
_cell.angle_beta   90.00
_cell.angle_gamma   90.00
#
_symmetry.space_group_name_H-M   'P 1'
#
loop_
_entity.id
_entity.type
_entity.pdbx_description
1 polymer ?
#
loop_
_entity_poly.entity_id
_entity_poly.type
_entity_poly.pdbx_seq_one_letter_code
_entity_poly.pdbx_strand_id
1 'polypeptide(L)'
;MKEELIIDVIQEMIPYLNNMQIEKLQEILKNKFNDYELTENSKQIKTANINYVGLFLSAKRVEGCSDKSLKYYKATIECMLSTLQKDVKHIMTNDIREYLTSYQENKRSSKVTIDNIRRILSSFFLGWRTRTTL
;
A
#
# COMPACT_ATOMS: atom_id res chain seq x y z
N MET A 1 2.17 5.45 15.52
CA MET A 1 3.22 4.75 16.28
C MET A 1 2.89 3.29 16.57
N LYS A 2 2.03 2.95 17.55
CA LYS A 2 1.71 1.53 17.86
C LYS A 2 1.14 0.80 16.65
N GLU A 3 0.19 1.42 15.96
CA GLU A 3 -0.44 0.82 14.77
C GLU A 3 0.53 0.70 13.60
N GLU A 4 1.38 1.71 13.36
CA GLU A 4 2.41 1.66 12.31
C GLU A 4 3.41 0.53 12.56
N LEU A 5 3.90 0.39 13.80
CA LEU A 5 4.78 -0.71 14.16
C LEU A 5 4.13 -2.08 13.95
N ILE A 6 2.85 -2.21 14.30
CA ILE A 6 2.11 -3.46 14.03
C ILE A 6 2.02 -3.70 12.53
N ILE A 7 1.72 -2.68 11.72
CA ILE A 7 1.64 -2.83 10.26
C ILE A 7 3.00 -3.25 9.70
N ASP A 8 4.09 -2.62 10.10
CA ASP A 8 5.45 -2.96 9.65
C ASP A 8 5.79 -4.43 9.96
N VAL A 9 5.58 -4.87 11.22
CA VAL A 9 5.81 -6.25 11.62
C VAL A 9 4.95 -7.22 10.80
N ILE A 10 3.66 -6.91 10.62
CA ILE A 10 2.77 -7.76 9.83
C ILE A 10 3.24 -7.84 8.37
N GLN A 11 3.65 -6.73 7.76
CA GLN A 11 4.11 -6.72 6.37
C GLN A 11 5.36 -7.56 6.15
N GLU A 12 6.33 -7.47 7.06
CA GLU A 12 7.53 -8.28 7.00
C GLU A 12 7.25 -9.77 7.22
N MET A 13 6.17 -10.10 7.94
CA MET A 13 5.78 -11.49 8.21
C MET A 13 4.90 -12.14 7.13
N ILE A 14 4.37 -11.38 6.17
CA ILE A 14 3.51 -11.91 5.07
C ILE A 14 4.13 -13.14 4.36
N PRO A 15 5.44 -13.17 4.02
CA PRO A 15 6.02 -14.31 3.32
C PRO A 15 6.09 -15.59 4.16
N TYR A 16 5.96 -15.49 5.48
CA TYR A 16 6.22 -16.58 6.41
C TYR A 16 4.96 -17.15 7.05
N LEU A 17 3.83 -16.44 6.98
CA LEU A 17 2.61 -16.77 7.70
C LEU A 17 1.40 -16.84 6.75
N ASN A 18 0.48 -17.76 7.04
CA ASN A 18 -0.81 -17.80 6.37
C ASN A 18 -1.78 -16.76 6.96
N ASN A 19 -2.93 -16.54 6.29
CA ASN A 19 -3.90 -15.51 6.69
C ASN A 19 -4.40 -15.67 8.13
N MET A 20 -4.72 -16.88 8.58
CA MET A 20 -5.16 -17.10 9.97
C MET A 20 -4.06 -16.78 10.98
N GLN A 21 -2.80 -17.13 10.67
CA GLN A 21 -1.65 -16.82 11.53
C GLN A 21 -1.39 -15.31 11.59
N ILE A 22 -1.52 -14.61 10.46
CA ILE A 22 -1.40 -13.14 10.40
C ILE A 22 -2.48 -12.47 11.24
N GLU A 23 -3.74 -12.88 11.10
CA GLU A 23 -4.84 -12.34 11.90
C GLU A 23 -4.59 -12.55 13.40
N LYS A 24 -4.12 -13.75 13.79
CA LYS A 24 -3.81 -14.04 15.19
C LYS A 24 -2.64 -13.22 15.71
N LEU A 25 -1.58 -13.07 14.91
CA LEU A 25 -0.42 -12.24 15.25
C LEU A 25 -0.85 -10.77 15.46
N GLN A 26 -1.68 -10.24 14.57
CA GLN A 26 -2.18 -8.87 14.67
C GLN A 26 -3.03 -8.66 15.94
N GLU A 27 -3.90 -9.61 16.29
CA GLU A 27 -4.68 -9.59 17.52
C GLU A 27 -3.78 -9.56 18.76
N ILE A 28 -2.79 -10.46 18.83
CA ILE A 28 -1.86 -10.54 19.97
C ILE A 28 -1.04 -9.27 20.10
N LEU A 29 -0.50 -8.74 19.00
CA LEU A 29 0.30 -7.51 19.03
C LEU A 29 -0.53 -6.31 19.51
N LYS A 30 -1.77 -6.15 19.02
CA LYS A 30 -2.69 -5.10 19.48
C LYS A 30 -2.95 -5.20 20.98
N ASN A 31 -3.27 -6.41 21.45
CA ASN A 31 -3.56 -6.64 22.87
C ASN A 31 -2.34 -6.35 23.74
N LYS A 32 -1.16 -6.84 23.35
CA LYS A 32 0.06 -6.65 24.13
C LYS A 32 0.54 -5.20 24.11
N PHE A 33 0.51 -4.52 22.97
CA PHE A 33 0.96 -3.14 22.89
C PHE A 33 0.01 -2.13 23.56
N ASN A 34 -1.23 -2.50 23.87
CA ASN A 34 -2.07 -1.65 24.71
C ASN A 34 -1.49 -1.47 26.13
N ASP A 35 -0.78 -2.47 26.65
CA ASP A 35 -0.24 -2.46 28.01
C ASP A 35 1.09 -1.68 28.16
N TYR A 36 1.69 -1.22 27.06
CA TYR A 36 3.00 -0.55 27.07
C TYR A 36 2.95 0.85 26.44
N GLU A 37 3.70 1.80 26.97
CA GLU A 37 4.00 3.05 26.27
C GLU A 37 5.24 2.86 25.38
N LEU A 38 5.07 3.09 24.07
CA LEU A 38 6.16 3.04 23.11
C LEU A 38 6.80 4.42 23.02
N THR A 39 8.12 4.50 23.22
CA THR A 39 8.91 5.70 22.95
C THR A 39 9.79 5.46 21.72
N GLU A 40 9.82 6.42 20.82
CA GLU A 40 10.65 6.33 19.61
C GLU A 40 12.12 6.47 20.01
N ASN A 41 12.93 5.46 19.70
CA ASN A 41 14.37 5.62 19.82
C ASN A 41 14.83 6.39 18.57
N SER A 42 15.28 7.64 18.75
CA SER A 42 15.59 8.64 17.70
C SER A 42 16.69 8.25 16.71
N LYS A 43 17.16 7.00 16.74
CA LYS A 43 17.87 6.40 15.61
C LYS A 43 16.87 6.21 14.47
N GLN A 44 16.61 7.28 13.73
CA GLN A 44 16.07 7.21 12.38
C GLN A 44 16.97 6.27 11.58
N ILE A 45 16.61 4.99 11.55
CA ILE A 45 16.93 4.16 10.40
C ILE A 45 16.20 4.87 9.28
N LYS A 46 16.93 5.69 8.51
CA LYS A 46 16.42 6.30 7.28
C LYS A 46 16.00 5.13 6.41
N THR A 47 14.73 4.75 6.51
CA THR A 47 14.09 3.91 5.51
C THR A 47 14.33 4.65 4.21
N ALA A 48 15.17 4.07 3.36
CA ALA A 48 15.47 4.66 2.06
C ALA A 48 14.13 5.00 1.42
N ASN A 49 14.00 6.23 0.93
CA ASN A 49 12.76 6.73 0.33
C ASN A 49 12.58 6.01 -1.02
N ILE A 50 12.12 4.76 -0.96
CA ILE A 50 12.01 3.87 -2.12
C ILE A 50 10.90 4.44 -3.01
N ASN A 51 11.27 4.81 -4.23
CA ASN A 51 10.31 5.29 -5.22
C ASN A 51 9.50 4.11 -5.80
N TYR A 52 8.52 3.63 -5.05
CA TYR A 52 7.64 2.53 -5.44
C TYR A 52 6.92 2.79 -6.77
N VAL A 53 6.49 4.03 -7.01
CA VAL A 53 5.83 4.42 -8.27
C VAL A 53 6.80 4.26 -9.44
N GLY A 54 8.05 4.73 -9.29
CA GLY A 54 9.09 4.58 -10.30
C GLY A 54 9.44 3.11 -10.61
N LEU A 55 9.56 2.28 -9.58
CA LEU A 55 9.80 0.84 -9.74
C LEU A 55 8.65 0.15 -10.48
N PHE A 56 7.41 0.46 -10.11
CA PHE A 56 6.23 -0.06 -10.78
C PHE A 56 6.16 0.34 -12.25
N LEU A 57 6.36 1.63 -12.57
CA LEU A 57 6.33 2.11 -13.95
C LEU A 57 7.45 1.51 -14.81
N SER A 58 8.64 1.31 -14.22
CA SER A 58 9.76 0.65 -14.90
C SER A 58 9.42 -0.80 -15.24
N ALA A 59 8.78 -1.53 -14.33
CA ALA A 59 8.27 -2.87 -14.60
C ALA A 59 7.22 -2.88 -15.72
N LYS A 60 6.24 -1.97 -15.68
CA LYS A 60 5.21 -1.86 -16.73
C LYS A 60 5.78 -1.50 -18.09
N ARG A 61 6.87 -0.73 -18.14
CA ARG A 61 7.60 -0.46 -19.38
C ARG A 61 8.22 -1.74 -19.95
N VAL A 62 8.84 -2.57 -19.12
CA VAL A 62 9.40 -3.87 -19.54
C VAL A 62 8.30 -4.83 -20.02
N GLU A 63 7.11 -4.79 -19.42
CA GLU A 63 5.92 -5.52 -19.89
C GLU A 63 5.38 -5.02 -21.25
N GLY A 64 5.92 -3.93 -21.82
CA GLY A 64 5.50 -3.40 -23.12
C GLY A 64 4.32 -2.41 -23.05
N CYS A 65 4.02 -1.83 -21.88
CA CYS A 65 2.99 -0.80 -21.79
C CYS A 65 3.38 0.48 -22.56
N SER A 66 2.42 1.04 -23.29
CA SER A 66 2.60 2.32 -23.99
C SER A 66 2.88 3.48 -23.03
N ASP A 67 3.57 4.52 -23.50
CA ASP A 67 3.80 5.74 -22.71
C ASP A 67 2.51 6.42 -22.26
N LYS A 68 1.43 6.32 -23.07
CA LYS A 68 0.11 6.81 -22.69
C LYS A 68 -0.42 6.05 -21.46
N SER A 69 -0.30 4.73 -21.46
CA SER A 69 -0.70 3.88 -20.32
C SER A 69 0.15 4.19 -19.09
N LEU A 70 1.47 4.34 -19.24
CA LEU A 70 2.37 4.67 -18.13
C LEU A 70 2.03 6.02 -17.50
N LYS A 71 1.74 7.05 -18.30
CA LYS A 71 1.29 8.37 -17.81
C LYS A 71 -0.03 8.26 -17.04
N TYR A 72 -0.98 7.49 -17.57
CA TYR A 72 -2.26 7.28 -16.91
C TYR A 72 -2.11 6.54 -15.58
N TYR A 73 -1.27 5.51 -15.53
CA TYR A 73 -1.00 4.75 -14.30
C TYR A 73 -0.34 5.64 -13.25
N LYS A 74 0.67 6.41 -13.65
CA LYS A 74 1.37 7.36 -12.78
C LYS A 74 0.38 8.34 -12.13
N ALA A 75 -0.40 9.05 -12.94
CA ALA A 75 -1.37 10.03 -12.45
C ALA A 75 -2.42 9.39 -11.51
N THR A 76 -2.88 8.18 -11.84
CA THR A 76 -3.83 7.44 -11.02
C THR A 76 -3.26 7.11 -9.64
N ILE A 77 -2.02 6.61 -9.58
CA ILE A 77 -1.37 6.23 -8.33
C ILE A 77 -1.02 7.46 -7.51
N GLU A 78 -0.44 8.49 -8.13
CA GLU A 78 -0.09 9.75 -7.44
C GLU A 78 -1.32 10.43 -6.83
N CYS A 79 -2.46 10.43 -7.53
CA CYS A 79 -3.70 10.98 -7.01
C CYS A 79 -4.19 10.24 -5.75
N MET A 80 -4.10 8.90 -5.73
CA MET A 80 -4.43 8.12 -4.52
C MET A 80 -3.46 8.44 -3.38
N LEU A 81 -2.15 8.45 -3.64
CA LEU A 81 -1.13 8.72 -2.61
C LEU A 81 -1.30 10.12 -2.00
N SER A 82 -1.56 11.13 -2.83
CA SER A 82 -1.81 12.50 -2.35
C SER A 82 -3.10 12.62 -1.54
N THR A 83 -4.10 11.78 -1.84
CA THR A 83 -5.40 11.78 -1.13
C THR A 83 -5.28 11.09 0.23
N LEU A 84 -4.61 9.94 0.27
CA LEU A 84 -4.47 9.16 1.51
C LEU A 84 -3.43 9.75 2.46
N GLN A 85 -2.39 10.42 1.95
CA GLN A 85 -1.28 10.96 2.74
C GLN A 85 -0.63 9.93 3.69
N LYS A 86 -0.61 8.66 3.25
CA LYS A 86 0.02 7.53 3.96
C LYS A 86 1.22 7.01 3.16
N ASP A 87 2.21 6.49 3.86
CA ASP A 87 3.29 5.74 3.23
C ASP A 87 2.73 4.53 2.47
N VAL A 88 3.34 4.16 1.34
CA VAL A 88 2.90 3.02 0.51
C VAL A 88 2.82 1.72 1.33
N LYS A 89 3.73 1.54 2.30
CA LYS A 89 3.73 0.42 3.23
C LYS A 89 2.52 0.46 4.16
N HIS A 90 2.07 1.63 4.59
CA HIS A 90 0.96 1.73 5.53
C HIS A 90 -0.43 1.69 4.87
N ILE A 91 -0.53 1.62 3.54
CA ILE A 91 -1.81 1.53 2.84
C ILE A 91 -2.36 0.09 2.88
N MET A 92 -3.50 -0.07 3.56
CA MET A 92 -4.23 -1.32 3.69
C MET A 92 -5.39 -1.43 2.67
N THR A 93 -5.97 -2.62 2.57
CA THR A 93 -7.09 -2.87 1.64
C THR A 93 -8.31 -1.99 1.93
N ASN A 94 -8.59 -1.69 3.21
CA ASN A 94 -9.71 -0.82 3.57
C ASN A 94 -9.48 0.63 3.13
N ASP A 95 -8.25 1.15 3.26
CA ASP A 95 -7.91 2.48 2.75
C ASP A 95 -8.19 2.61 1.25
N ILE A 96 -7.84 1.56 0.47
CA ILE A 96 -8.11 1.52 -0.97
C ILE A 96 -9.62 1.47 -1.24
N ARG A 97 -10.38 0.70 -0.46
CA ARG A 97 -11.85 0.62 -0.61
C ARG A 97 -12.51 1.95 -0.32
N GLU A 98 -12.16 2.59 0.79
CA GLU A 98 -12.66 3.90 1.18
C GLU A 98 -12.32 4.96 0.13
N TYR A 99 -11.06 5.00 -0.33
CA TYR A 99 -10.64 5.88 -1.42
C TYR A 99 -11.48 5.71 -2.68
N LEU A 100 -11.72 4.47 -3.14
CA LEU A 100 -12.49 4.21 -4.35
C LEU A 100 -13.96 4.64 -4.21
N THR A 101 -14.58 4.39 -3.06
CA THR A 101 -15.95 4.83 -2.76
C THR A 101 -16.04 6.36 -2.79
N SER A 102 -15.16 7.05 -2.06
CA SER A 102 -15.14 8.51 -2.02
C SER A 102 -14.81 9.12 -3.40
N TYR A 103 -13.91 8.51 -4.17
CA TYR A 103 -13.60 8.96 -5.52
C TYR A 103 -14.82 8.87 -6.44
N GLN A 104 -15.59 7.78 -6.34
CA GLN A 104 -16.81 7.58 -7.12
C GLN A 104 -17.87 8.63 -6.79
N GLU A 105 -18.11 8.89 -5.51
CA GLU A 105 -19.10 9.86 -5.03
C GLU A 105 -18.72 11.29 -5.44
N ASN A 106 -17.47 11.70 -5.17
CA ASN A 106 -17.00 13.07 -5.40
C ASN A 106 -16.89 13.41 -6.89
N LYS A 107 -16.51 12.44 -7.74
CA LYS A 107 -16.30 12.68 -9.18
C LYS A 107 -17.47 12.22 -10.04
N ARG A 108 -18.53 11.63 -9.45
CA ARG A 108 -19.63 10.95 -10.17
C ARG A 108 -19.11 10.02 -11.26
N SER A 109 -18.01 9.32 -10.96
CA SER A 109 -17.31 8.51 -11.94
C SER A 109 -18.12 7.27 -12.30
N SER A 110 -18.05 6.84 -13.57
CA SER A 110 -18.70 5.62 -14.01
C SER A 110 -18.09 4.39 -13.31
N LYS A 111 -18.89 3.33 -13.19
CA LYS A 111 -18.42 2.04 -12.66
C LYS A 111 -17.18 1.53 -13.41
N VAL A 112 -17.13 1.71 -14.73
CA VAL A 112 -16.00 1.30 -15.57
C VAL A 112 -14.72 2.06 -15.19
N THR A 113 -14.82 3.37 -14.93
CA THR A 113 -13.67 4.17 -14.49
C THR A 113 -13.14 3.70 -13.14
N ILE A 114 -14.03 3.45 -12.18
CA ILE A 114 -13.65 2.95 -10.85
C ILE A 114 -12.99 1.57 -10.93
N ASP A 115 -13.54 0.67 -11.75
CA ASP A 115 -12.94 -0.65 -11.97
C ASP A 115 -11.55 -0.56 -12.61
N ASN A 116 -11.35 0.38 -13.53
CA ASN A 116 -10.04 0.63 -14.13
C ASN A 116 -9.03 1.15 -13.10
N ILE A 117 -9.43 2.12 -12.26
CA ILE A 117 -8.58 2.63 -11.16
C ILE A 117 -8.24 1.49 -10.22
N ARG A 118 -9.24 0.71 -9.77
CA ARG A 118 -9.06 -0.44 -8.88
C ARG A 118 -8.07 -1.44 -9.46
N ARG A 119 -8.17 -1.79 -10.75
CA ARG A 119 -7.23 -2.72 -11.42
C ARG A 119 -5.80 -2.20 -11.41
N ILE A 120 -5.60 -0.90 -11.67
CA ILE A 120 -4.28 -0.26 -11.63
C ILE A 120 -3.71 -0.32 -10.21
N LEU A 121 -4.50 0.06 -9.21
CA LEU A 121 -4.08 0.03 -7.81
C LEU A 121 -3.76 -1.40 -7.34
N SER A 122 -4.60 -2.39 -7.69
CA SER A 122 -4.32 -3.80 -7.40
C SER A 122 -3.00 -4.25 -8.04
N SER A 123 -2.74 -3.91 -9.30
CA SER A 123 -1.47 -4.26 -9.95
C SER A 123 -0.27 -3.56 -9.30
N PHE A 124 -0.43 -2.32 -8.85
CA PHE A 124 0.62 -1.58 -8.13
C PHE A 124 0.98 -2.25 -6.81
N PHE A 125 -0.01 -2.56 -5.97
CA PHE A 125 0.24 -3.18 -4.66
C PHE A 125 0.66 -4.66 -4.74
N LEU A 126 0.17 -5.43 -5.72
CA LEU A 126 0.66 -6.79 -5.96
C LEU A 126 2.13 -6.81 -6.37
N GLY A 127 2.54 -5.90 -7.26
CA GLY A 127 3.92 -5.79 -7.71
C GLY A 127 4.88 -5.31 -6.61
N TRP A 128 4.41 -4.50 -5.66
CA TRP A 128 5.17 -4.08 -4.48
C TRP A 128 5.33 -5.23 -3.48
N ARG A 129 4.23 -5.89 -3.08
CA ARG A 129 4.22 -6.90 -2.01
C ARG A 129 4.94 -8.21 -2.36
N THR A 130 5.20 -8.46 -3.64
CA THR A 130 5.88 -9.68 -4.12
C THR A 130 7.38 -9.50 -4.36
N ARG A 131 7.92 -8.28 -4.25
CA ARG A 131 9.32 -7.96 -4.59
C ARG A 131 10.29 -7.91 -3.41
N THR A 132 9.93 -8.46 -2.26
CA THR A 132 10.84 -8.64 -1.11
C THR A 132 11.87 -9.76 -1.29
N THR A 133 11.84 -10.48 -2.41
CA THR A 133 12.83 -11.53 -2.75
C THR A 133 13.20 -11.48 -4.23
N LEU A 134 14.14 -10.61 -4.60
CA LEU A 134 15.00 -10.76 -5.77
C LEU A 134 16.37 -10.15 -5.45
#